data_AF-A0A8J7MXR4-F1
#
_entry.id   AF-A0A8J7MXR4-F1
#
_cell.length_a   1.000
_cell.length_b   1.000
_cell.length_c   1.000
_cell.angle_alpha   90.00
_cell.angle_beta   90.00
_cell.angle_gamma   90.00
#
_symmetry.space_group_name_H-M   'P 1'
#
loop_
_entity.id
_entity.type
_entity.pdbx_description
1 polymer ?
#
loop_
_entity_poly.entity_id
_entity_poly.type
_entity_poly.pdbx_seq_one_letter_code
_entity_poly.pdbx_strand_id
1 'polypeptide(L)' 'MRQLKINKSITNRSSAALDKYLVEIGREELISTDEEVELAQRIHRGGPDGQAALDRLTR' A
#
# COMPACT_ATOMS: atom_id res chain seq x y z
N MET A 1 1.64 -17.34 -48.10
CA MET A 1 0.96 -16.71 -46.95
C MET A 1 1.88 -16.84 -45.74
N ARG A 2 2.30 -15.74 -45.11
CA ARG A 2 3.29 -15.77 -44.00
C ARG A 2 2.57 -16.01 -42.67
N GLN A 3 3.12 -16.93 -41.88
CA GLN A 3 2.64 -17.26 -40.54
C GLN A 3 2.66 -16.01 -39.64
N LEU A 4 1.51 -15.51 -39.19
CA LEU A 4 1.47 -14.55 -38.09
C LEU A 4 1.76 -15.31 -36.79
N LYS A 5 3.00 -15.20 -36.29
CA LYS A 5 3.31 -15.57 -34.90
C LYS A 5 2.71 -14.51 -33.99
N ILE A 6 1.48 -14.74 -33.53
CA ILE A 6 0.88 -13.93 -32.47
C ILE A 6 1.59 -14.34 -31.17
N ASN A 7 2.71 -13.69 -30.86
CA ASN A 7 3.16 -13.66 -29.48
C ASN A 7 2.07 -12.96 -28.67
N LYS A 8 1.65 -13.56 -27.55
CA LYS A 8 0.76 -12.92 -26.59
C LYS A 8 1.47 -11.67 -26.07
N SER A 9 1.27 -10.53 -26.74
CA SER A 9 1.44 -9.23 -26.12
C SER A 9 0.44 -9.21 -24.98
N ILE A 10 0.90 -9.55 -23.78
CA ILE A 10 0.21 -9.21 -22.55
C ILE A 10 0.28 -7.68 -22.52
N THR A 11 -0.65 -7.03 -23.22
CA THR A 11 -0.77 -5.58 -23.17
C THR A 11 -1.06 -5.27 -21.71
N ASN A 12 -0.08 -4.67 -21.05
CA ASN A 12 0.01 -4.41 -19.61
C ASN A 12 -1.06 -3.39 -19.17
N ARG A 13 -2.34 -3.72 -19.35
CA ARG A 13 -3.50 -2.89 -19.00
C ARG A 13 -3.84 -2.93 -17.51
N SER A 14 -3.06 -3.61 -16.68
CA SER A 14 -3.12 -3.54 -15.22
C SER A 14 -2.05 -2.63 -14.61
N SER A 15 -1.06 -2.16 -15.39
CA SER A 15 0.08 -1.40 -14.86
C SER A 15 -0.32 -0.05 -14.30
N ALA A 16 -1.19 0.71 -14.99
CA ALA A 16 -1.45 2.11 -14.62
C ALA A 16 -2.01 2.27 -13.19
N ALA A 17 -2.86 1.35 -12.75
CA ALA A 17 -3.39 1.35 -11.39
C ALA A 17 -2.33 0.94 -10.37
N LEU A 18 -1.48 -0.04 -10.71
CA LEU A 18 -0.39 -0.50 -9.86
C LEU A 18 0.72 0.55 -9.74
N ASP A 19 1.18 1.11 -10.85
CA ASP A 19 2.16 2.20 -10.88
C ASP A 19 1.66 3.41 -10.09
N LYS A 20 0.38 3.77 -10.22
CA LYS A 20 -0.23 4.83 -9.41
C LYS A 20 -0.19 4.48 -7.92
N TYR A 21 -0.61 3.27 -7.54
CA TYR A 21 -0.58 2.81 -6.16
C TYR A 21 0.84 2.81 -5.58
N LEU A 22 1.85 2.34 -6.33
CA LEU A 22 3.25 2.34 -5.94
C LEU A 22 3.80 3.75 -5.72
N VAL A 23 3.40 4.71 -6.55
CA VAL A 23 3.77 6.12 -6.38
C VAL A 23 3.06 6.73 -5.16
N GLU A 24 1.81 6.37 -4.90
CA GLU A 24 1.05 6.84 -3.73
C GLU A 24 1.65 6.32 -2.43
N ILE A 25 1.94 5.02 -2.30
CA ILE A 25 2.58 4.47 -1.08
C ILE A 25 4.02 4.94 -0.88
N GLY A 26 4.75 5.27 -1.96
CA GLY A 26 6.11 5.79 -1.87
C GLY A 26 6.19 7.23 -1.34
N ARG A 27 5.05 7.92 -1.21
CA ARG A 27 4.96 9.25 -0.60
C ARG A 27 4.65 9.19 0.89
N GLU A 28 4.24 8.04 1.41
CA GLU A 28 3.99 7.86 2.83
C GLU A 28 5.31 7.86 3.60
N GLU A 29 5.31 8.51 4.76
CA GLU A 29 6.50 8.59 5.61
C GLU A 29 6.68 7.30 6.41
N LEU A 30 7.94 6.84 6.51
CA LEU A 30 8.26 5.70 7.35
C LEU A 30 8.15 6.11 8.82
N ILE A 31 7.38 5.35 9.59
CA ILE A 31 7.30 5.52 11.03
C ILE A 31 8.56 4.98 11.72
N SER A 32 8.91 5.59 12.84
CA SER A 32 9.99 5.10 13.70
C SER A 32 9.51 3.94 14.58
N THR A 33 10.45 3.11 15.05
CA THR A 33 10.13 1.98 15.95
C THR A 33 9.47 2.45 17.26
N ASP A 34 9.84 3.61 17.77
CA ASP A 34 9.24 4.17 18.99
C ASP A 34 7.77 4.58 18.76
N GLU A 35 7.50 5.21 17.62
CA GLU A 35 6.13 5.58 17.22
C GLU A 35 5.26 4.33 16.99
N GLU A 36 5.81 3.28 16.39
CA GLU A 36 5.10 2.01 16.21
C GLU A 36 4.70 1.38 17.56
N VAL A 37 5.60 1.39 18.54
CA VAL A 37 5.31 0.86 19.89
C VAL A 37 4.23 1.69 20.59
N GLU A 38 4.30 3.02 20.50
CA GLU A 38 3.28 3.90 21.08
C GLU A 38 1.91 3.64 20.45
N LEU A 39 1.83 3.57 19.12
CA LEU A 39 0.60 3.29 18.39
C LEU A 39 0.06 1.91 18.73
N ALA A 40 0.91 0.88 18.77
CA ALA A 40 0.51 -0.48 19.15
C ALA A 40 -0.05 -0.55 20.58
N GLN A 41 0.56 0.17 21.54
CA GLN A 41 0.03 0.26 22.91
C GLN A 41 -1.33 0.96 22.95
N ARG A 42 -1.52 2.03 22.18
CA ARG A 42 -2.80 2.75 22.07
C ARG A 42 -3.89 1.86 21.45
N ILE A 43 -3.56 1.13 20.39
CA ILE A 43 -4.47 0.15 19.75
C ILE A 43 -4.87 -0.93 20.76
N HIS A 44 -3.91 -1.46 21.52
CA HIS A 44 -4.16 -2.49 22.52
C HIS A 44 -5.09 -2.01 23.65
N ARG A 45 -4.93 -0.76 24.10
CA ARG A 45 -5.79 -0.15 25.13
C ARG A 45 -7.22 0.09 24.62
N GLY A 46 -7.40 0.18 23.31
CA GLY A 46 -8.70 0.34 22.66
C GLY A 46 -9.32 1.73 22.85
N GLY A 47 -10.59 1.87 22.49
CA GLY A 47 -11.32 3.13 22.56
C GLY A 47 -11.09 4.05 21.35
N PRO A 48 -11.53 5.33 21.44
CA PRO A 48 -11.44 6.27 20.32
C PRO A 48 -9.99 6.55 19.90
N ASP A 49 -9.06 6.64 20.85
CA ASP A 49 -7.63 6.82 20.58
C ASP A 49 -6.98 5.58 19.95
N GLY A 50 -7.43 4.38 20.32
CA GLY A 50 -6.99 3.13 19.69
C GLY A 50 -7.44 3.00 18.24
N GLN A 51 -8.65 3.46 17.93
CA GLN A 51 -9.15 3.49 16.55
C GLN A 51 -8.38 4.50 15.69
N ALA A 52 -8.02 5.66 16.25
CA ALA A 52 -7.19 6.66 15.58
C ALA A 52 -5.75 6.15 15.35
N ALA A 53 -5.19 5.43 16.33
CA ALA A 53 -3.87 4.80 16.18
C ALA A 53 -3.87 3.68 15.13
N LEU A 54 -4.96 2.91 15.04
CA LEU A 54 -5.13 1.89 14.00
C LEU A 54 -5.19 2.53 12.61
N ASP A 55 -5.99 3.59 12.43
CA ASP A 55 -6.08 4.32 11.17
C ASP A 55 -4.70 4.80 10.73
N ARG A 56 -3.91 5.37 11.66
CA ARG A 56 -2.54 5.84 11.39
C ARG A 56 -1.56 4.73 10.96
N LEU A 57 -1.75 3.47 11.36
CA LEU A 57 -0.89 2.36 10.92
C LEU A 57 -1.36 1.70 9.62
N THR A 58 -2.62 1.86 9.24
CA THR A 58 -3.23 1.14 8.11
C THR A 58 -3.48 1.99 6.88
N ARG A 59 -3.32 3.30 7.00
CA ARG A 59 -3.66 4.26 5.95
C ARG A 59 -2.50 4.50 4.98
#